data_AF-A0A930QCT1-F1
#
_entry.id   AF-A0A930QCT1-F1
#
_cell.length_a   1.000
_cell.length_b   1.000
_cell.length_c   1.000
_cell.angle_alpha   90.00
_cell.angle_beta   90.00
_cell.angle_gamma   90.00
#
_symmetry.space_group_name_H-M   'P 1'
#
loop_
_entity.id
_entity.type
_entity.pdbx_description
1 polymer ?
#
loop_
_entity_poly.entity_id
_entity_poly.type
_entity_poly.pdbx_seq_one_letter_code
_entity_poly.pdbx_strand_id
1 'polypeptide(L)' 'TYTVSGVGAEANANLRESGHVTLHFVEEGSEAIAQPGEFLLVGSGLPRVTVGDTLTIV' A
#
# COMPACT_ATOMS: atom_id res chain seq x y z
N THR A 1 -5.63 0.69 -10.72
CA THR A 1 -6.31 0.53 -9.41
C THR A 1 -5.68 -0.63 -8.69
N TYR A 2 -5.46 -0.49 -7.38
CA TYR A 2 -4.87 -1.54 -6.55
C TYR A 2 -5.87 -1.95 -5.48
N THR A 3 -5.90 -3.23 -5.15
CA THR A 3 -6.72 -3.76 -4.06
C THR A 3 -5.81 -4.09 -2.89
N VAL A 4 -6.19 -3.65 -1.69
CA VAL A 4 -5.48 -4.00 -0.47
C VAL A 4 -5.73 -5.47 -0.15
N SER A 5 -4.69 -6.30 -0.21
CA SER A 5 -4.74 -7.71 0.16
C SER A 5 -4.32 -7.95 1.61
N GLY A 6 -3.58 -7.01 2.20
CA GLY A 6 -3.12 -7.11 3.59
C GLY A 6 -2.78 -5.75 4.18
N VAL A 7 -3.01 -5.60 5.48
CA VAL A 7 -2.69 -4.39 6.24
C VAL A 7 -1.87 -4.77 7.45
N GLY A 8 -0.71 -4.16 7.59
CA GLY A 8 0.14 -4.24 8.76
C GLY A 8 -0.50 -3.65 10.00
N ALA A 9 -0.17 -4.20 11.17
CA ALA A 9 -0.74 -3.81 12.45
C ALA A 9 -0.56 -2.30 12.79
N GLU A 10 0.54 -1.69 12.36
CA GLU A 10 0.90 -0.29 12.63
C GLU A 10 0.61 0.65 11.44
N ALA A 11 0.38 0.11 10.24
CA ALA A 11 0.23 0.88 9.01
C ALA A 11 -0.85 1.97 9.12
N ASN A 12 -1.99 1.59 9.71
CA ASN A 12 -3.13 2.46 9.92
C ASN A 12 -2.90 3.54 10.97
N ALA A 13 -2.08 3.26 12.00
CA ALA A 13 -1.72 4.23 13.02
C ALA A 13 -0.72 5.24 12.44
N ASN A 14 0.34 4.73 11.80
CA ASN A 14 1.38 5.54 11.18
C ASN A 14 0.83 6.48 10.10
N LEU A 15 -0.08 5.99 9.25
CA LEU A 15 -0.71 6.81 8.21
C LEU A 15 -1.53 7.96 8.81
N ARG A 16 -2.27 7.71 9.90
CA ARG A 16 -3.11 8.72 10.54
C ARG A 16 -2.32 9.75 11.34
N GLU A 17 -1.25 9.32 12.00
CA GLU A 17 -0.45 10.19 12.86
C GLU A 17 0.54 11.03 12.07
N SER A 18 1.24 10.42 11.11
CA SER A 18 2.40 11.02 10.46
C SER A 18 2.32 11.02 8.93
N GLY A 19 1.24 10.50 8.34
CA GLY A 19 1.14 10.32 6.89
C GLY A 19 2.10 9.28 6.34
N HIS A 20 2.69 8.44 7.21
CA HIS A 20 3.70 7.47 6.84
C HIS A 20 3.09 6.08 6.64
N VAL A 21 3.33 5.49 5.47
CA VAL A 21 2.97 4.10 5.17
C VAL A 21 3.86 3.56 4.07
N THR A 22 4.17 2.27 4.11
CA THR A 22 4.83 1.57 3.00
C THR A 22 3.77 0.95 2.10
N LEU A 23 3.81 1.26 0.80
CA LEU A 23 2.95 0.61 -0.19
C LEU A 23 3.75 -0.49 -0.89
N HIS A 24 3.39 -1.74 -0.67
CA HIS A 24 4.06 -2.89 -1.26
C HIS A 24 3.21 -3.48 -2.38
N PHE A 25 3.68 -3.31 -3.61
CA PHE A 25 2.97 -3.77 -4.79
C PHE A 25 3.39 -5.19 -5.15
N VAL A 26 2.42 -6.09 -5.24
CA VAL A 26 2.63 -7.49 -5.59
C VAL A 26 1.70 -7.92 -6.73
N GLU A 27 2.12 -8.96 -7.45
CA GLU A 27 1.31 -9.60 -8.46
C GLU A 27 0.24 -10.52 -7.83
N GLU A 28 -0.79 -10.81 -8.61
CA GLU A 28 -1.86 -11.72 -8.18
C GLU A 28 -1.29 -13.12 -7.91
N GLY A 29 -1.66 -13.72 -6.78
CA GLY A 29 -1.12 -15.01 -6.33
C GLY A 29 0.19 -14.94 -5.53
N SER A 30 0.67 -13.74 -5.19
CA SER A 30 1.82 -13.58 -4.28
C SER A 30 1.53 -14.12 -2.87
N GLU A 31 2.51 -14.80 -2.28
CA GLU A 31 2.49 -15.26 -0.87
C GLU A 31 3.06 -14.22 0.11
N ALA A 32 3.24 -12.97 -0.34
CA ALA A 32 3.74 -11.90 0.52
C ALA A 32 2.79 -11.61 1.69
N ILE A 33 3.37 -11.26 2.85
CA ILE A 33 2.64 -10.91 4.06
C ILE A 33 2.98 -9.47 4.43
N ALA A 34 1.93 -8.67 4.68
CA ALA A 34 2.07 -7.26 5.06
C ALA A 34 2.89 -7.12 6.35
N GLN A 35 3.96 -6.32 6.29
CA GLN A 35 4.76 -5.94 7.45
C GLN A 35 4.01 -4.90 8.31
N PRO A 36 4.38 -4.69 9.60
CA PRO A 36 3.62 -3.84 10.51
C PRO A 36 3.25 -2.46 9.96
N GLY A 37 4.13 -1.76 9.27
CA GLY A 37 3.89 -0.41 8.71
C GLY A 37 3.39 -0.38 7.25
N GLU A 38 2.91 -1.50 6.71
CA GLU A 38 2.72 -1.70 5.27
C GLU A 38 1.26 -1.93 4.86
N PHE A 39 0.90 -1.45 3.67
CA PHE A 39 -0.24 -1.95 2.90
C PHE A 39 0.27 -2.83 1.75
N LEU A 40 -0.16 -4.08 1.76
CA LEU A 40 0.07 -5.01 0.66
C LEU A 40 -1.00 -4.77 -0.40
N LEU A 41 -0.56 -4.43 -1.60
CA LEU A 41 -1.39 -3.98 -2.72
C LEU A 41 -1.24 -4.93 -3.90
N VAL A 42 -2.36 -5.49 -4.36
CA VAL A 42 -2.42 -6.33 -5.56
C VAL A 42 -2.93 -5.49 -6.73
N GLY A 43 -2.22 -5.50 -7.85
CA GLY A 43 -2.63 -4.80 -9.06
C GLY A 43 -1.66 -5.01 -10.23
N SER A 44 -1.98 -4.41 -11.37
CA SER A 44 -1.21 -4.54 -12.60
C SER A 44 0.07 -3.68 -12.56
N GLY A 45 1.11 -4.18 -11.90
CA GLY A 45 2.47 -3.61 -11.94
C GLY A 45 2.68 -2.38 -11.04
N LEU A 46 3.86 -1.75 -11.16
CA LEU A 46 4.22 -0.58 -10.37
C LEU A 46 3.50 0.68 -10.86
N PRO A 47 2.94 1.50 -9.96
CA PRO A 47 2.31 2.75 -10.36
C PRO A 47 3.37 3.76 -10.80
N ARG A 48 3.01 4.57 -11.79
CA ARG A 48 3.76 5.78 -12.13
C ARG A 48 3.24 6.92 -11.27
N VAL A 49 4.11 7.51 -10.46
CA VAL A 49 3.80 8.66 -9.60
C VAL A 49 4.70 9.84 -9.98
N THR A 50 4.10 10.98 -10.22
CA THR A 50 4.72 12.26 -10.57
C THR A 50 4.19 13.39 -9.69
N VAL A 51 4.93 14.50 -9.62
CA VAL A 51 4.53 15.67 -8.82
C VAL A 51 3.21 16.23 -9.35
N GLY A 52 2.23 16.37 -8.46
CA GLY A 52 0.86 16.77 -8.81
C GLY A 52 -0.12 15.60 -8.88
N ASP A 53 0.36 14.36 -8.87
CA ASP A 53 -0.50 13.19 -8.80
C ASP A 53 -1.16 13.07 -7.42
N THR A 54 -2.33 12.45 -7.40
CA THR A 54 -3.10 12.21 -6.18
C THR A 54 -3.13 10.72 -5.88
N LEU A 55 -2.80 10.36 -4.64
CA LEU A 55 -3.05 9.04 -4.09
C LEU A 55 -4.40 9.06 -3.36
N THR A 56 -5.37 8.30 -3.86
CA THR A 56 -6.68 8.16 -3.22
C THR A 56 -6.76 6.78 -2.57
N ILE A 57 -6.96 6.77 -1.25
CA ILE A 57 -7.21 5.56 -0.44
C ILE A 57 -8.70 5.60 -0.07
N VAL A 58 -9.45 4.58 -0.50
CA VAL A 58 -10.91 4.44 -0.35
C VAL A 58 -11.27 3.22 0.49
#